data_AF-A0A2V8VJD8-F1
#
_entry.id   AF-A0A2V8VJD8-F1
#
_cell.length_a   1.000
_cell.length_b   1.000
_cell.length_c   1.000
_cell.angle_alpha   90.00
_cell.angle_beta   90.00
_cell.angle_gamma   90.00
#
_symmetry.space_group_name_H-M   'P 1'
#
loop_
_entity.id
_entity.type
_entity.pdbx_description
1 polymer ?
#
loop_
_entity_poly.entity_id
_entity_poly.type
_entity_poly.pdbx_seq_one_letter_code
_entity_poly.pdbx_strand_id
1 'polypeptide(L)'
;LLGAVLHTPDIHTPMKDLLSDRSSVLLIAIFAVTLGPLCEELAFRGFLQPVLVRSFGPVAGIVLAAIPFGVLHLSQYGGSWRHGLLITVAGIGFGWMRHVSGSTRAAAIMHAAYNFIFFAALFTQGGNLPSSW
;
A
#
# COMPACT_ATOMS: atom_id res chain seq x y z
N LEU A 1 -9.23 -3.67 -10.31
CA LEU A 1 -9.30 -4.92 -11.09
C LEU A 1 -9.08 -6.15 -10.22
N LEU A 2 -7.91 -6.33 -9.58
CA LEU A 2 -7.67 -7.49 -8.69
C LEU A 2 -8.64 -7.58 -7.51
N GLY A 3 -8.99 -6.46 -6.86
CA GLY A 3 -10.00 -6.45 -5.78
C GLY A 3 -11.37 -6.97 -6.24
N ALA A 4 -11.83 -6.51 -7.41
CA ALA A 4 -13.09 -6.99 -8.00
C ALA A 4 -13.09 -8.51 -8.25
N VAL A 5 -11.96 -9.08 -8.71
CA VAL A 5 -11.81 -10.53 -8.88
C VAL A 5 -11.85 -11.27 -7.53
N LEU A 6 -11.21 -10.69 -6.51
CA LEU A 6 -11.18 -11.26 -5.15
C LEU A 6 -12.49 -11.08 -4.38
N HIS A 7 -13.48 -10.37 -4.93
CA HIS A 7 -14.72 -10.01 -4.24
C HIS A 7 -14.42 -9.42 -2.86
N THR A 8 -13.55 -8.41 -2.82
CA THR A 8 -13.19 -7.72 -1.58
C THR A 8 -14.45 -7.21 -0.87
N PRO A 9 -14.61 -7.50 0.43
CA PRO A 9 -15.82 -7.18 1.16
C PRO A 9 -15.85 -5.71 1.50
N ASP A 10 -17.02 -5.09 1.35
CA ASP A 10 -17.26 -3.77 1.92
C ASP A 10 -17.49 -3.92 3.43
N ILE A 11 -16.46 -3.54 4.19
CA ILE A 11 -16.46 -3.58 5.64
C ILE A 11 -16.48 -2.14 6.13
N HIS A 12 -17.32 -1.86 7.12
CA HIS A 12 -17.25 -0.61 7.85
C HIS A 12 -15.96 -0.58 8.67
N THR A 13 -15.05 0.34 8.34
CA THR A 13 -13.75 0.45 9.00
C THR A 13 -13.49 1.88 9.44
N PRO A 14 -12.65 2.09 10.46
CA PRO A 14 -12.23 3.44 10.85
C PRO A 14 -11.60 4.22 9.69
N MET A 15 -10.93 3.54 8.76
CA MET A 15 -10.39 4.15 7.54
C MET A 15 -11.52 4.68 6.63
N LYS A 16 -12.63 3.94 6.51
CA LYS A 16 -13.81 4.38 5.74
C LYS A 16 -14.43 5.63 6.35
N ASP A 17 -14.53 5.69 7.68
CA ASP A 17 -15.04 6.85 8.40
C ASP A 17 -14.17 8.09 8.19
N LEU A 18 -12.85 7.89 8.26
CA LEU A 18 -11.84 8.92 7.99
C LEU A 18 -11.84 9.40 6.53
N LEU A 19 -12.40 8.64 5.58
CA LEU A 19 -12.46 9.00 4.17
C LEU A 19 -13.87 9.44 3.73
N SER A 20 -14.75 9.76 4.67
CA SER A 20 -16.15 10.09 4.41
C SER A 20 -16.39 11.51 3.88
N ASP A 21 -15.46 12.45 4.12
CA ASP A 21 -15.56 13.83 3.66
C ASP A 21 -14.31 14.29 2.89
N ARG A 22 -14.48 15.31 2.05
CA ARG A 22 -13.41 15.80 1.15
C ARG A 22 -12.19 16.35 1.89
N SER A 23 -12.38 16.95 3.06
CA SER A 23 -11.28 17.55 3.81
C SER A 23 -10.42 16.46 4.45
N SER A 24 -11.05 15.44 5.03
CA SER A 24 -10.34 14.29 5.58
C SER A 24 -9.64 13.48 4.49
N VAL A 25 -10.27 13.28 3.32
CA VAL A 25 -9.62 12.68 2.15
C VAL A 25 -8.37 13.45 1.75
N LEU A 26 -8.42 14.79 1.67
CA LEU A 26 -7.25 15.61 1.33
C LEU A 26 -6.13 15.51 2.38
N LEU A 27 -6.47 15.59 3.67
CA LEU A 27 -5.48 15.50 4.75
C LEU A 27 -4.77 14.15 4.75
N ILE A 28 -5.55 13.06 4.62
CA ILE A 28 -5.00 11.70 4.58
C ILE A 28 -4.21 11.48 3.29
N ALA A 29 -4.69 11.99 2.15
CA ALA A 29 -3.96 11.90 0.89
C ALA A 29 -2.59 12.57 0.99
N ILE A 30 -2.48 13.76 1.59
CA ILE A 30 -1.19 14.44 1.77
C ILE A 30 -0.23 13.54 2.55
N PHE A 31 -0.66 12.98 3.68
CA PHE A 31 0.17 12.08 4.47
C PHE A 31 0.53 10.80 3.70
N ALA A 32 -0.47 10.13 3.12
CA ALA A 32 -0.35 8.84 2.44
C ALA A 32 0.37 8.91 1.09
N VAL A 33 0.53 10.09 0.49
CA VAL A 33 1.32 10.30 -0.73
C VAL A 33 2.74 10.78 -0.41
N THR A 34 2.98 11.37 0.76
CA THR A 34 4.29 11.93 1.11
C THR A 34 4.99 11.14 2.22
N LEU A 35 4.65 11.42 3.48
CA LEU A 35 5.36 10.92 4.64
C LEU A 35 5.16 9.41 4.86
N GLY A 36 3.97 8.88 4.57
CA GLY A 36 3.68 7.45 4.64
C GLY A 36 4.63 6.62 3.77
N PRO A 37 4.62 6.79 2.43
CA PRO A 37 5.52 6.08 1.53
C PRO A 37 7.00 6.30 1.85
N LEU A 38 7.39 7.50 2.29
CA LEU A 38 8.78 7.75 2.68
C LEU A 38 9.20 6.86 3.86
N CYS A 39 8.44 6.88 4.96
CA CYS A 39 8.75 6.10 6.15
C CYS A 39 8.67 4.59 5.87
N GLU A 40 7.63 4.16 5.18
CA GLU A 40 7.40 2.76 4.85
C GLU A 40 8.50 2.22 3.94
N GLU A 41 8.86 2.91 2.87
CA GLU A 41 9.90 2.44 1.95
C GLU A 41 11.30 2.48 2.58
N LEU A 42 11.59 3.42 3.49
CA LEU A 42 12.83 3.39 4.26
C LEU A 42 12.92 2.14 5.15
N ALA A 43 11.85 1.82 5.89
CA ALA A 43 11.81 0.65 6.77
C ALA A 43 11.86 -0.66 5.97
N PHE A 44 11.02 -0.79 4.95
CA PHE A 44 10.89 -2.04 4.21
C PHE A 44 11.93 -2.20 3.10
N ARG A 45 12.16 -1.19 2.27
CA ARG A 45 13.04 -1.29 1.07
C ARG A 45 14.45 -0.77 1.35
N GLY A 46 14.60 0.14 2.30
CA GLY A 46 15.89 0.62 2.78
C GLY A 46 16.57 -0.34 3.77
N PHE A 47 15.80 -1.04 4.61
CA PHE A 47 16.35 -1.88 5.67
C PHE A 47 15.97 -3.36 5.55
N LEU A 48 14.69 -3.72 5.67
CA LEU A 48 14.27 -5.13 5.80
C LEU A 48 14.56 -5.97 4.54
N GLN A 49 14.16 -5.49 3.37
CA GLN A 49 14.33 -6.20 2.10
C GLN A 49 15.80 -6.47 1.77
N PRO A 50 16.74 -5.50 1.86
CA PRO A 50 18.16 -5.79 1.65
C PRO A 50 18.70 -6.92 2.52
N VAL A 51 18.31 -7.00 3.79
CA VAL A 51 18.70 -8.09 4.70
C VAL A 51 18.15 -9.43 4.18
N LEU A 52 16.85 -9.48 3.88
CA LEU A 52 16.20 -10.71 3.42
C LEU A 52 16.72 -11.17 2.04
N VAL A 53 17.00 -10.24 1.13
CA VAL A 53 17.56 -10.55 -0.19
C VAL A 53 18.97 -11.13 -0.07
N ARG A 54 19.79 -10.63 0.85
CA ARG A 54 21.13 -11.18 1.09
C ARG A 54 21.09 -12.58 1.70
N SER A 55 20.09 -12.87 2.52
CA SER A 55 19.96 -14.17 3.21
C SER A 55 19.26 -15.24 2.38
N PHE A 56 18.25 -14.88 1.59
CA PHE A 56 17.35 -15.83 0.92
C PHE A 56 17.31 -15.66 -0.61
N GLY A 57 18.06 -14.71 -1.17
CA GLY A 57 18.05 -14.38 -2.58
C GLY A 57 16.94 -13.39 -2.98
N PRO A 58 16.96 -12.88 -4.23
CA PRO A 58 16.12 -11.77 -4.65
C PRO A 58 14.62 -12.01 -4.52
N VAL A 59 14.12 -13.10 -5.11
CA VAL A 59 12.68 -13.38 -5.18
C VAL A 59 12.12 -13.64 -3.79
N ALA A 60 12.73 -14.55 -3.04
CA ALA A 60 12.29 -14.87 -1.68
C ALA A 60 12.41 -13.66 -0.76
N GLY A 61 13.51 -12.89 -0.82
CA GLY A 61 13.70 -11.71 0.00
C GLY A 61 12.67 -10.61 -0.25
N ILE A 62 12.26 -10.40 -1.51
CA ILE A 62 11.20 -9.44 -1.85
C ILE A 62 9.85 -9.90 -1.30
N VAL A 63 9.48 -11.17 -1.51
CA VAL A 63 8.21 -11.72 -1.03
C VAL A 63 8.13 -11.70 0.50
N LEU A 64 9.21 -12.13 1.17
CA LEU A 64 9.28 -12.14 2.63
C LEU A 64 9.23 -10.72 3.24
N ALA A 65 9.72 -9.70 2.54
CA ALA A 65 9.57 -8.30 2.97
C ALA A 65 8.15 -7.77 2.74
N ALA A 66 7.47 -8.19 1.68
CA ALA A 66 6.14 -7.72 1.31
C ALA A 66 4.99 -8.32 2.14
N ILE A 67 5.20 -9.52 2.71
CA ILE A 67 4.21 -10.15 3.61
C ILE A 67 3.93 -9.30 4.86
N PRO A 68 4.93 -8.97 5.71
CA PRO A 68 4.68 -8.15 6.91
C PRO A 68 4.14 -6.76 6.54
N PHE A 69 4.53 -6.22 5.37
CA PHE A 69 3.97 -4.98 4.84
C PHE A 69 2.44 -5.08 4.70
N GLY A 70 1.91 -6.10 4.03
CA GLY A 70 0.45 -6.30 3.91
C GLY A 70 -0.24 -6.66 5.23
N VAL A 71 0.44 -7.44 6.10
CA VAL A 71 -0.11 -7.82 7.42
C VAL A 71 -0.35 -6.61 8.31
N LEU A 72 0.58 -5.64 8.35
CA LEU A 72 0.43 -4.42 9.15
C LEU A 72 -0.76 -3.56 8.71
N HIS A 73 -1.22 -3.73 7.47
CA HIS A 73 -2.37 -3.01 6.94
C HIS A 73 -3.72 -3.69 7.24
N LEU A 74 -3.74 -4.93 7.73
CA LEU A 74 -5.00 -5.66 7.99
C LEU A 74 -5.93 -4.90 8.96
N SER A 75 -5.37 -4.23 9.97
CA SER A 75 -6.14 -3.46 10.95
C SER A 75 -6.88 -2.28 10.33
N GLN A 76 -6.35 -1.69 9.25
CA GLN A 76 -6.99 -0.59 8.52
C GLN A 76 -8.25 -1.05 7.77
N TYR A 77 -8.30 -2.34 7.41
CA TYR A 77 -9.36 -2.96 6.62
C TYR A 77 -10.17 -3.99 7.41
N GLY A 78 -10.31 -3.79 8.73
CA GLY A 78 -11.16 -4.64 9.59
C GLY A 78 -10.71 -6.12 9.65
N GLY A 79 -9.41 -6.38 9.46
CA GLY A 79 -8.86 -7.74 9.42
C GLY A 79 -9.05 -8.47 8.08
N SER A 80 -9.47 -7.77 7.02
CA SER A 80 -9.73 -8.39 5.71
C SER A 80 -8.44 -8.93 5.06
N TRP A 81 -8.29 -10.26 5.07
CA TRP A 81 -7.16 -10.94 4.44
C TRP A 81 -7.04 -10.63 2.94
N ARG A 82 -8.17 -10.35 2.26
CA ARG A 82 -8.19 -9.99 0.83
C ARG A 82 -7.53 -8.64 0.58
N HIS A 83 -7.78 -7.65 1.43
CA HIS A 83 -7.09 -6.36 1.38
C HIS A 83 -5.61 -6.51 1.71
N GLY A 84 -5.27 -7.29 2.75
CA GLY A 84 -3.88 -7.61 3.07
C GLY A 84 -3.13 -8.24 1.89
N LEU A 85 -3.76 -9.18 1.18
CA LEU A 85 -3.19 -9.79 -0.02
C LEU A 85 -2.93 -8.78 -1.13
N LEU A 86 -3.88 -7.88 -1.43
CA LEU A 86 -3.69 -6.83 -2.44
C LEU A 86 -2.52 -5.91 -2.09
N ILE A 87 -2.40 -5.54 -0.82
CA ILE A 87 -1.32 -4.68 -0.33
C ILE A 87 0.03 -5.41 -0.37
N THR A 88 0.07 -6.70 -0.05
CA THR A 88 1.26 -7.54 -0.23
C THR A 88 1.67 -7.59 -1.71
N VAL A 89 0.72 -7.74 -2.64
CA VAL A 89 1.02 -7.74 -4.09
C VAL A 89 1.59 -6.39 -4.54
N ALA A 90 1.01 -5.27 -4.10
CA ALA A 90 1.57 -3.94 -4.35
C ALA A 90 3.00 -3.82 -3.77
N GLY A 91 3.20 -4.32 -2.55
CA GLY A 91 4.49 -4.36 -1.88
C GLY A 91 5.54 -5.20 -2.63
N ILE A 92 5.15 -6.30 -3.28
CA ILE A 92 6.04 -7.06 -4.17
C ILE A 92 6.46 -6.18 -5.35
N GLY A 93 5.53 -5.42 -5.95
CA GLY A 93 5.82 -4.46 -7.02
C GLY A 93 6.85 -3.40 -6.60
N PHE A 94 6.66 -2.77 -5.43
CA PHE A 94 7.61 -1.79 -4.90
C PHE A 94 8.97 -2.42 -4.60
N GLY A 95 8.97 -3.64 -4.04
CA GLY A 95 10.20 -4.38 -3.76
C GLY A 95 10.96 -4.77 -5.01
N TRP A 96 10.25 -5.16 -6.08
CA TRP A 96 10.83 -5.41 -7.39
C TRP A 96 11.46 -4.14 -7.96
N MET A 97 10.76 -3.00 -7.89
CA MET A 97 11.29 -1.70 -8.33
C MET A 97 12.58 -1.33 -7.58
N ARG A 98 12.62 -1.52 -6.26
CA ARG A 98 13.85 -1.33 -5.47
C ARG A 98 14.96 -2.27 -5.92
N HIS A 99 14.66 -3.53 -6.22
CA HIS A 99 15.65 -4.52 -6.61
C HIS A 99 16.30 -4.18 -7.96
N VAL A 100 15.50 -3.87 -8.97
CA VAL A 100 16.01 -3.56 -10.32
C VAL A 100 16.71 -2.20 -10.40
N SER A 101 16.25 -1.20 -9.63
CA SER A 101 16.83 0.15 -9.67
C SER A 101 17.95 0.40 -8.66
N GLY A 102 18.09 -0.47 -7.65
CA GLY A 102 18.98 -0.24 -6.51
C GLY A 102 18.60 0.98 -5.65
N SER A 103 17.42 1.58 -5.84
CA SER A 103 17.04 2.86 -5.23
C SER A 103 15.75 2.80 -4.40
N THR A 104 15.84 3.15 -3.11
CA THR A 104 14.66 3.23 -2.22
C THR A 104 13.81 4.42 -2.61
N ARG A 105 14.44 5.50 -3.10
CA ARG A 105 13.72 6.66 -3.62
C ARG A 105 12.84 6.29 -4.81
N ALA A 106 13.31 5.43 -5.71
CA ALA A 106 12.51 5.00 -6.84
C ALA A 106 11.28 4.18 -6.40
N ALA A 107 11.43 3.30 -5.42
CA ALA A 107 10.31 2.59 -4.81
C ALA A 107 9.34 3.55 -4.07
N ALA A 108 9.87 4.53 -3.33
CA ALA A 108 9.07 5.57 -2.66
C ALA A 108 8.26 6.42 -3.64
N ILE A 109 8.84 6.80 -4.78
CA ILE A 109 8.11 7.53 -5.83
C ILE A 109 7.02 6.65 -6.45
N MET A 110 7.30 5.38 -6.73
CA MET A 110 6.31 4.44 -7.25
C MET A 110 5.14 4.24 -6.27
N HIS A 111 5.46 4.08 -4.99
CA HIS A 111 4.46 3.94 -3.93
C HIS A 111 3.63 5.22 -3.76
N ALA A 112 4.28 6.38 -3.70
CA ALA A 112 3.59 7.67 -3.67
C ALA A 112 2.66 7.87 -4.87
N ALA A 113 3.11 7.50 -6.08
CA ALA A 113 2.29 7.58 -7.30
C ALA A 113 1.09 6.62 -7.25
N TYR A 114 1.28 5.40 -6.73
CA TYR A 114 0.21 4.42 -6.52
C TYR A 114 -0.87 4.99 -5.58
N ASN A 115 -0.47 5.55 -4.44
CA ASN A 115 -1.40 6.17 -3.49
C ASN A 115 -2.06 7.43 -4.09
N PHE A 116 -1.30 8.25 -4.82
CA PHE A 116 -1.83 9.45 -5.46
C PHE A 116 -2.96 9.14 -6.44
N ILE A 117 -2.78 8.14 -7.31
CA ILE A 117 -3.81 7.71 -8.25
C ILE A 117 -5.06 7.25 -7.50
N PHE A 118 -4.89 6.49 -6.42
CA PHE A 118 -6.00 6.03 -5.57
C PHE A 118 -6.77 7.21 -4.96
N PHE A 119 -6.08 8.13 -4.29
CA PHE A 119 -6.71 9.30 -3.65
C PHE A 119 -7.30 10.28 -4.66
N ALA A 120 -6.68 10.48 -5.82
CA ALA A 120 -7.23 11.31 -6.89
C ALA A 120 -8.57 10.73 -7.40
N ALA A 121 -8.62 9.41 -7.64
CA ALA A 121 -9.86 8.74 -8.03
C ALA A 121 -10.95 8.88 -6.95
N LEU A 122 -10.60 8.72 -5.67
CA LEU A 122 -11.52 8.90 -4.55
C LEU A 122 -12.07 10.33 -4.45
N PHE A 123 -11.20 11.33 -4.62
CA PHE A 123 -11.59 12.74 -4.56
C PHE A 123 -12.60 13.11 -5.65
N THR A 124 -12.44 12.58 -6.89
CA THR A 124 -13.39 12.82 -7.99
C THR A 124 -14.77 12.19 -7.76
N GLN A 125 -14.86 11.13 -6.95
CA GLN A 125 -16.12 10.46 -6.59
C GLN A 125 -16.86 11.16 -5.44
N GLY A 126 -16.29 12.25 -4.89
CA GLY A 126 -16.94 13.09 -3.90
C GLY A 126 -17.09 12.45 -2.52
N GLY A 127 -16.28 11.45 -2.18
CA GLY A 127 -16.38 10.71 -0.90
C GLY A 127 -17.42 9.59 -0.89
N ASN A 128 -18.20 9.42 -1.98
CA ASN A 128 -18.99 8.22 -2.18
C ASN A 128 -18.05 7.07 -2.51
N LEU A 129 -17.55 6.37 -1.50
CA LEU A 129 -16.79 5.14 -1.66
C LEU A 129 -17.73 4.08 -2.27
N PRO A 130 -17.47 3.56 -3.50
CA PRO A 130 -18.18 2.40 -4.01
C PRO A 130 -18.28 1.29 -2.96
N SER A 131 -19.42 0.62 -2.85
CA SER A 131 -19.65 -0.44 -1.86
C SER A 131 -18.94 -1.77 -2.20
N SER A 132 -17.87 -1.73 -2.98
CA SER A 132 -17.26 -2.92 -3.59
C SER A 132 -15.73 -2.83 -3.72
N TRP A 133 -15.05 -2.09 -2.84
CA TRP A 133 -13.58 -2.04 -2.82
C TRP A 133 -12.97 -3.25 -2.17
#